data_AF-A0A820DG19-F1
#
_entry.id   AF-A0A820DG19-F1
#
_cell.length_a   1.000
_cell.length_b   1.000
_cell.length_c   1.000
_cell.angle_alpha   90.00
_cell.angle_beta   90.00
_cell.angle_gamma   90.00
#
_symmetry.space_group_name_H-M   'P 1'
#
loop_
_entity.id
_entity.type
_entity.pdbx_description
1 polymer ?
#
loop_
_entity_poly.entity_id
_entity_poly.type
_entity_poly.pdbx_seq_one_letter_code
_entity_poly.pdbx_strand_id
1 'polypeptide(L)'
;MSILDEYDKNLTSLAYITSLAEFQTHLHLNDSSKRSTTDKYYELYRSCLKTVAIVARHFQFLINNNHTSLRWLLLRTQAIGEAGENNTVIKLEVQKLRSRMKEIYHRKFIWNNTQLSIDEVQEVLGKLESPNDLLSLWNATYEGAIPMRDYYSTLIATQNQQAKQNRLTDKTDSTTNNEERRIVEQLWQELKPLHRLLHAYIRQQMSKLYPELIQLDQPIPVHLTKDIFGSMMTYLVKDILPFPHLKGIDFGPAIKQKNFTEEKIFHYADRFFVSLNLTQVPNNFWNLSIFKKIPGRHMACHPTAFDMYKYDDVRFHRSPHGAFSEAIGDAIALTKMSPTHLKRIGLLENYSGCDKTILLELGSSKPWEDILEEFAGVRTFSAKSCLRYFKPLQDYL
;
A
#
# COMPACT_ATOMS: atom_id res chain seq x y z
N MET A 1 -24.74 -16.06 -26.55
CA MET A 1 -24.04 -15.21 -25.57
C MET A 1 -24.37 -15.78 -24.22
N SER A 2 -23.37 -16.24 -23.46
CA SER A 2 -23.63 -16.86 -22.16
C SER A 2 -24.07 -15.78 -21.17
N ILE A 3 -24.84 -16.14 -20.15
CA ILE A 3 -25.24 -15.23 -19.05
C ILE A 3 -24.01 -14.52 -18.44
N LEU A 4 -22.86 -15.18 -18.44
CA LEU A 4 -21.59 -14.62 -18.00
C LEU A 4 -21.09 -13.47 -18.87
N ASP A 5 -21.20 -13.59 -20.20
CA ASP A 5 -20.71 -12.54 -21.12
C ASP A 5 -21.54 -11.25 -20.97
N GLU A 6 -22.84 -11.40 -20.68
CA GLU A 6 -23.73 -10.27 -20.39
C GLU A 6 -23.40 -9.62 -19.05
N TYR A 7 -23.16 -10.43 -18.00
CA TYR A 7 -22.72 -9.91 -16.71
C TYR A 7 -21.36 -9.21 -16.79
N ASP A 8 -20.39 -9.79 -17.47
CA ASP A 8 -19.05 -9.23 -17.66
C ASP A 8 -19.12 -7.86 -18.36
N LYS A 9 -19.89 -7.77 -19.45
CA LYS A 9 -20.10 -6.51 -20.18
C LYS A 9 -20.75 -5.42 -19.32
N ASN A 10 -21.81 -5.78 -18.58
CA ASN A 10 -22.55 -4.84 -17.74
C ASN A 10 -21.73 -4.38 -16.52
N LEU A 11 -21.04 -5.32 -15.88
CA LEU A 11 -20.21 -5.05 -14.71
C LEU A 11 -18.99 -4.21 -15.09
N THR A 12 -18.34 -4.50 -16.22
CA THR A 12 -17.20 -3.72 -16.75
C THR A 12 -17.62 -2.30 -17.08
N SER A 13 -18.79 -2.12 -17.70
CA SER A 13 -19.34 -0.79 -18.01
C SER A 13 -19.62 0.02 -16.74
N LEU A 14 -20.18 -0.63 -15.71
CA LEU A 14 -20.47 0.01 -14.44
C LEU A 14 -19.20 0.29 -13.63
N ALA A 15 -18.21 -0.61 -13.67
CA ALA A 15 -16.89 -0.41 -13.07
C ALA A 15 -16.17 0.79 -13.70
N TYR A 16 -16.17 0.90 -15.03
CA TYR A 16 -15.61 2.06 -15.73
C TYR A 16 -16.26 3.38 -15.29
N ILE A 17 -17.59 3.44 -15.23
CA ILE A 17 -18.30 4.66 -14.78
C ILE A 17 -17.97 4.99 -13.33
N THR A 18 -17.86 3.97 -12.48
CA THR A 18 -17.51 4.12 -11.06
C THR A 18 -16.09 4.65 -10.90
N SER A 19 -15.09 4.04 -11.56
CA SER A 19 -13.70 4.52 -11.58
C SER A 19 -13.59 5.93 -12.13
N LEU A 20 -14.37 6.29 -13.15
CA LEU A 20 -14.40 7.64 -13.70
C LEU A 20 -14.92 8.66 -12.69
N ALA A 21 -15.98 8.33 -11.95
CA ALA A 21 -16.51 9.18 -10.90
C ALA A 21 -15.51 9.34 -9.73
N GLU A 22 -14.85 8.25 -9.34
CA GLU A 22 -13.81 8.25 -8.31
C GLU A 22 -12.62 9.13 -8.71
N PHE A 23 -12.11 8.96 -9.93
CA PHE A 23 -11.04 9.79 -10.47
C PHE A 23 -11.42 11.27 -10.43
N GLN A 24 -12.65 11.63 -10.82
CA GLN A 24 -13.12 13.02 -10.74
C GLN A 24 -13.22 13.54 -9.30
N THR A 25 -13.61 12.71 -8.34
CA THR A 25 -13.64 13.06 -6.91
C THR A 25 -12.24 13.30 -6.37
N HIS A 26 -11.26 12.48 -6.77
CA HIS A 26 -9.85 12.69 -6.41
C HIS A 26 -9.30 14.01 -6.96
N LEU A 27 -9.77 14.44 -8.14
CA LEU A 27 -9.42 15.74 -8.68
C LEU A 27 -10.16 16.88 -7.96
N HIS A 28 -11.33 16.67 -7.35
CA HIS A 28 -12.19 17.72 -6.78
C HIS A 28 -12.67 17.37 -5.37
N LEU A 29 -11.77 17.27 -4.40
CA LEU A 29 -12.12 16.82 -3.05
C LEU A 29 -13.15 17.69 -2.33
N ASN A 30 -13.23 18.97 -2.68
CA ASN A 30 -14.16 19.92 -2.06
C ASN A 30 -15.56 19.89 -2.71
N ASP A 31 -15.74 19.14 -3.80
CA ASP A 31 -17.01 19.03 -4.51
C ASP A 31 -17.83 17.85 -3.96
N SER A 32 -18.78 18.19 -3.06
CA SER A 32 -19.69 17.22 -2.46
C SER A 32 -20.60 16.52 -3.47
N SER A 33 -20.87 17.15 -4.62
CA SER A 33 -21.67 16.55 -5.71
C SER A 33 -20.91 15.41 -6.40
N LYS A 34 -19.60 15.58 -6.63
CA LYS A 34 -18.74 14.51 -7.19
C LYS A 34 -18.65 13.32 -6.23
N ARG A 35 -18.50 13.60 -4.94
CA ARG A 35 -18.49 12.55 -3.90
C ARG A 35 -19.82 11.80 -3.84
N SER A 36 -20.94 12.51 -3.79
CA SER A 36 -22.29 11.92 -3.80
C SER A 36 -22.54 11.06 -5.05
N THR A 37 -22.10 11.55 -6.22
CA THR A 37 -22.18 10.81 -7.49
C THR A 37 -21.37 9.51 -7.43
N THR A 38 -20.15 9.57 -6.89
CA THR A 38 -19.27 8.42 -6.72
C THR A 38 -19.88 7.40 -5.76
N ASP A 39 -20.41 7.84 -4.62
CA ASP A 39 -21.09 6.98 -3.64
C ASP A 39 -22.29 6.25 -4.28
N LYS A 40 -23.08 6.95 -5.11
CA LYS A 40 -24.21 6.36 -5.85
C LYS A 40 -23.76 5.26 -6.81
N TYR A 41 -22.70 5.51 -7.59
CA TYR A 41 -22.17 4.51 -8.53
C TYR A 41 -21.56 3.31 -7.81
N TYR A 42 -20.85 3.52 -6.71
CA TYR A 42 -20.39 2.42 -5.87
C TYR A 42 -21.55 1.57 -5.35
N GLU A 43 -22.61 2.17 -4.78
CA GLU A 43 -23.74 1.38 -4.29
C GLU A 43 -24.44 0.58 -5.41
N LEU A 44 -24.55 1.14 -6.62
CA LEU A 44 -25.01 0.41 -7.81
C LEU A 44 -24.09 -0.76 -8.17
N TYR A 45 -22.78 -0.51 -8.23
CA TYR A 45 -21.75 -1.51 -8.53
C TYR A 45 -21.79 -2.67 -7.53
N ARG A 46 -21.83 -2.36 -6.22
CA ARG A 46 -21.97 -3.34 -5.14
C ARG A 46 -23.25 -4.14 -5.23
N SER A 47 -24.38 -3.48 -5.54
CA SER A 47 -25.67 -4.17 -5.71
C SER A 47 -25.63 -5.17 -6.87
N CYS A 48 -24.98 -4.79 -7.98
CA CYS A 48 -24.74 -5.69 -9.11
C CYS A 48 -23.87 -6.88 -8.69
N LEU A 49 -22.74 -6.65 -8.02
CA LEU A 49 -21.86 -7.71 -7.49
C LEU A 49 -22.61 -8.67 -6.56
N LYS A 50 -23.45 -8.15 -5.66
CA LYS A 50 -24.30 -8.99 -4.77
C LYS A 50 -25.23 -9.90 -5.56
N THR A 51 -25.86 -9.37 -6.60
CA THR A 51 -26.76 -10.16 -7.48
C THR A 51 -25.99 -11.26 -8.19
N VAL A 52 -24.83 -10.92 -8.75
CA VAL A 52 -23.92 -11.90 -9.38
C VAL A 52 -23.49 -12.97 -8.37
N ALA A 53 -23.19 -12.60 -7.12
CA ALA A 53 -22.85 -13.54 -6.05
C ALA A 53 -23.95 -14.56 -5.79
N ILE A 54 -25.21 -14.10 -5.70
CA ILE A 54 -26.37 -14.96 -5.42
C ILE A 54 -26.56 -15.94 -6.56
N VAL A 55 -26.49 -15.46 -7.81
CA VAL A 55 -26.59 -16.31 -9.00
C VAL A 55 -25.45 -17.32 -9.04
N ALA A 56 -24.21 -16.89 -8.79
CA ALA A 56 -23.02 -17.75 -8.76
C ALA A 56 -23.14 -18.90 -7.75
N ARG A 57 -23.78 -18.68 -6.58
CA ARG A 57 -24.02 -19.75 -5.58
C ARG A 57 -24.88 -20.90 -6.13
N HIS A 58 -25.81 -20.61 -7.05
CA HIS A 58 -26.66 -21.64 -7.65
C HIS A 58 -25.90 -22.53 -8.63
N PHE A 59 -24.74 -22.08 -9.14
CA PHE A 59 -23.90 -22.83 -10.08
C PHE A 59 -22.69 -23.50 -9.42
N GLN A 60 -22.72 -23.67 -8.09
CA GLN A 60 -21.59 -24.20 -7.31
C GLN A 60 -21.12 -25.60 -7.74
N PHE A 61 -21.96 -26.37 -8.43
CA PHE A 61 -21.65 -27.70 -8.95
C PHE A 61 -20.95 -27.70 -10.33
N LEU A 62 -20.82 -26.54 -10.99
CA LEU A 62 -20.17 -26.42 -12.31
C LEU A 62 -18.68 -26.05 -12.21
N ILE A 63 -18.08 -26.08 -11.02
CA ILE A 63 -16.67 -25.73 -10.81
C ILE A 63 -15.77 -26.94 -11.18
N ASN A 64 -15.75 -27.29 -12.47
CA ASN A 64 -14.89 -28.34 -13.03
C ASN A 64 -13.78 -27.70 -13.88
N ASN A 65 -12.74 -27.12 -13.23
CA ASN A 65 -11.43 -26.73 -13.78
C ASN A 65 -11.37 -26.13 -15.21
N ASN A 66 -12.44 -25.51 -15.69
CA ASN A 66 -12.50 -24.85 -16.99
C ASN A 66 -12.52 -23.32 -16.79
N HIS A 67 -12.06 -22.54 -17.76
CA HIS A 67 -11.95 -21.07 -17.64
C HIS A 67 -13.26 -20.39 -17.20
N THR A 68 -14.40 -20.95 -17.59
CA THR A 68 -15.76 -20.49 -17.19
C THR A 68 -16.04 -20.68 -15.69
N SER A 69 -15.54 -21.76 -15.10
CA SER A 69 -15.65 -22.07 -13.68
C SER A 69 -14.79 -21.15 -12.81
N LEU A 70 -13.60 -20.80 -13.28
CA LEU A 70 -12.69 -19.83 -12.64
C LEU A 70 -13.25 -18.41 -12.68
N ARG A 71 -13.93 -18.02 -13.77
CA ARG A 71 -14.67 -16.74 -13.84
C ARG A 71 -15.81 -16.67 -12.84
N TRP A 72 -16.59 -17.74 -12.68
CA TRP A 72 -17.61 -17.83 -11.62
C TRP A 72 -17.01 -17.79 -10.22
N LEU A 73 -15.84 -18.40 -10.01
CA LEU A 73 -15.12 -18.37 -8.73
C LEU A 73 -14.59 -16.96 -8.41
N LEU A 74 -14.04 -16.24 -9.39
CA LEU A 74 -13.55 -14.86 -9.25
C LEU A 74 -14.69 -13.87 -8.94
N LEU A 75 -15.81 -13.97 -9.65
CA LEU A 75 -17.00 -13.18 -9.36
C LEU A 75 -17.56 -13.48 -7.96
N ARG A 76 -17.46 -14.74 -7.53
CA ARG A 76 -17.84 -15.17 -6.18
C ARG A 76 -16.91 -14.61 -5.11
N THR A 77 -15.59 -14.63 -5.29
CA THR A 77 -14.62 -14.12 -4.29
C THR A 77 -14.70 -12.60 -4.15
N GLN A 78 -14.84 -11.87 -5.25
CA GLN A 78 -15.09 -10.42 -5.23
C GLN A 78 -16.39 -10.07 -4.50
N ALA A 79 -17.43 -10.87 -4.68
CA ALA A 79 -18.73 -10.60 -4.07
C ALA A 79 -18.87 -11.08 -2.62
N ILE A 80 -18.11 -12.07 -2.15
CA ILE A 80 -18.14 -12.55 -0.75
C ILE A 80 -17.63 -11.48 0.23
N GLY A 81 -16.65 -10.66 -0.17
CA GLY A 81 -16.12 -9.57 0.66
C GLY A 81 -17.17 -8.49 0.99
N GLU A 82 -18.13 -8.26 0.11
CA GLU A 82 -19.18 -7.23 0.26
C GLU A 82 -20.57 -7.78 0.59
N ALA A 83 -20.84 -9.06 0.32
CA ALA A 83 -22.13 -9.72 0.58
C ALA A 83 -22.34 -10.13 2.05
N GLY A 84 -21.33 -10.00 2.92
CA GLY A 84 -21.47 -10.24 4.37
C GLY A 84 -22.23 -9.14 5.15
N GLU A 85 -22.53 -8.01 4.49
CA GLU A 85 -23.23 -6.87 5.10
C GLU A 85 -24.73 -6.88 4.79
N ASN A 86 -25.43 -7.87 5.35
CA ASN A 86 -26.90 -7.95 5.24
C ASN A 86 -27.62 -6.97 6.17
N ASN A 87 -26.96 -6.46 7.22
CA ASN A 87 -27.55 -5.56 8.19
C ASN A 87 -27.18 -4.10 7.88
N THR A 88 -28.09 -3.40 7.21
CA THR A 88 -27.93 -1.98 6.83
C THR A 88 -27.70 -1.06 8.02
N VAL A 89 -28.27 -1.37 9.19
CA VAL A 89 -28.11 -0.58 10.42
C VAL A 89 -26.67 -0.69 10.96
N ILE A 90 -26.14 -1.91 11.05
CA ILE A 90 -24.76 -2.16 11.49
C ILE A 90 -23.76 -1.53 10.51
N LYS A 91 -24.00 -1.64 9.19
CA LYS A 91 -23.17 -1.01 8.16
C LYS A 91 -23.09 0.51 8.34
N LEU A 92 -24.24 1.16 8.51
CA LEU A 92 -24.30 2.61 8.73
C LEU A 92 -23.57 3.02 10.01
N GLU A 93 -23.70 2.23 11.08
CA GLU A 93 -23.00 2.49 12.34
C GLU A 93 -21.48 2.35 12.20
N VAL A 94 -21.00 1.28 11.57
CA VAL A 94 -19.57 1.10 11.24
C VAL A 94 -19.04 2.27 10.41
N GLN A 95 -19.79 2.72 9.41
CA GLN A 95 -19.40 3.85 8.57
C GLN A 95 -19.34 5.16 9.36
N LYS A 96 -20.31 5.42 10.25
CA LYS A 96 -20.31 6.59 11.14
C LYS A 96 -19.11 6.58 12.07
N LEU A 97 -18.83 5.45 12.73
CA LEU A 97 -17.68 5.29 13.64
C LEU A 97 -16.36 5.53 12.91
N ARG A 98 -16.16 4.92 11.74
CA ARG A 98 -14.99 5.16 10.88
C ARG A 98 -14.86 6.62 10.47
N SER A 99 -15.97 7.26 10.09
CA SER A 99 -15.97 8.68 9.72
C SER A 99 -15.56 9.57 10.89
N ARG A 100 -16.04 9.30 12.11
CA ARG A 100 -15.66 10.05 13.31
C ARG A 100 -14.19 9.88 13.67
N MET A 101 -13.67 8.66 13.62
CA MET A 101 -12.25 8.43 13.83
C MET A 101 -11.39 9.12 12.76
N LYS A 102 -11.81 9.05 11.49
CA LYS A 102 -11.13 9.76 10.39
C LYS A 102 -11.13 11.27 10.63
N GLU A 103 -12.24 11.84 11.10
CA GLU A 103 -12.32 13.25 11.47
C GLU A 103 -11.28 13.59 12.55
N ILE A 104 -11.19 12.80 13.62
CA ILE A 104 -10.22 13.02 14.70
C ILE A 104 -8.77 12.92 14.20
N TYR A 105 -8.46 11.90 13.38
CA TYR A 105 -7.13 11.71 12.81
C TYR A 105 -6.65 12.90 11.95
N HIS A 106 -7.57 13.58 11.26
CA HIS A 106 -7.25 14.72 10.38
C HIS A 106 -7.42 16.08 11.07
N ARG A 107 -7.78 16.12 12.35
CA ARG A 107 -7.78 17.39 13.12
C ARG A 107 -6.35 17.88 13.30
N LYS A 108 -6.22 19.19 13.52
CA LYS A 108 -4.94 19.77 13.90
C LYS A 108 -4.67 19.50 15.38
N PHE A 109 -3.51 18.96 15.67
CA PHE A 109 -2.96 18.76 17.01
C PHE A 109 -2.37 20.06 17.52
N ILE A 110 -2.51 20.32 18.82
CA ILE A 110 -2.03 21.55 19.45
C ILE A 110 -0.72 21.24 20.16
N TRP A 111 0.36 21.91 19.77
CA TRP A 111 1.67 21.83 20.43
C TRP A 111 2.28 23.23 20.51
N ASN A 112 2.64 23.69 21.72
CA ASN A 112 3.20 25.03 21.96
C ASN A 112 2.42 26.17 21.27
N ASN A 113 1.08 26.19 21.44
CA ASN A 113 0.14 27.12 20.79
C ASN A 113 0.11 27.07 19.26
N THR A 114 0.78 26.09 18.64
CA THR A 114 0.79 25.86 17.19
C THR A 114 -0.17 24.72 16.86
N GLN A 115 -0.94 24.89 15.78
CA GLN A 115 -1.85 23.86 15.27
C GLN A 115 -1.23 23.14 14.07
N LEU A 116 -0.94 21.86 14.22
CA LEU A 116 -0.26 21.04 13.22
C LEU A 116 -1.16 19.88 12.78
N SER A 117 -1.30 19.65 11.48
CA SER A 117 -1.82 18.40 10.92
C SER A 117 -0.83 17.25 11.11
N ILE A 118 -1.28 16.00 10.95
CA ILE A 118 -0.41 14.81 11.11
C ILE A 118 0.82 14.84 10.20
N ASP A 119 0.67 15.33 8.97
CA ASP A 119 1.78 15.45 8.01
C ASP A 119 2.79 16.52 8.46
N GLU A 120 2.29 17.65 8.97
CA GLU A 120 3.13 18.72 9.54
C GLU A 120 3.85 18.24 10.80
N VAL A 121 3.20 17.44 11.66
CA VAL A 121 3.84 16.82 12.84
C VAL A 121 5.03 15.98 12.41
N GLN A 122 4.90 15.12 11.39
CA GLN A 122 5.99 14.28 10.91
C GLN A 122 7.16 15.12 10.36
N GLU A 123 6.87 16.21 9.64
CA GLU A 123 7.90 17.12 9.14
C GLU A 123 8.63 17.85 10.27
N VAL A 124 7.89 18.30 11.30
CA VAL A 124 8.47 18.97 12.47
C VAL A 124 9.31 17.99 13.29
N LEU A 125 8.81 16.79 13.60
CA LEU A 125 9.56 15.73 14.30
C LEU A 125 10.90 15.45 13.62
N GLY A 126 10.93 15.38 12.28
CA GLY A 126 12.15 15.14 11.51
C GLY A 126 13.23 16.23 11.65
N LYS A 127 12.84 17.46 12.03
CA LYS A 127 13.74 18.63 12.15
C LYS A 127 14.10 18.97 13.60
N LEU A 128 13.36 18.47 14.57
CA LEU A 128 13.65 18.69 15.98
C LEU A 128 14.94 17.98 16.41
N GLU A 129 15.73 18.64 17.26
CA GLU A 129 16.98 18.09 17.79
C GLU A 129 16.90 17.79 19.31
N SER A 130 16.05 18.52 20.05
CA SER A 130 15.86 18.33 21.48
C SER A 130 15.03 17.08 21.78
N PRO A 131 15.53 16.13 22.60
CA PRO A 131 14.76 14.96 23.01
C PRO A 131 13.47 15.31 23.77
N ASN A 132 13.48 16.39 24.56
CA ASN A 132 12.30 16.84 25.30
C ASN A 132 11.23 17.38 24.35
N ASP A 133 11.63 18.09 23.27
CA ASP A 133 10.67 18.58 22.28
C ASP A 133 10.11 17.44 21.43
N LEU A 134 10.94 16.45 21.08
CA LEU A 134 10.50 15.22 20.42
C LEU A 134 9.43 14.51 21.25
N LEU A 135 9.70 14.30 22.55
CA LEU A 135 8.76 13.67 23.47
C LEU A 135 7.47 14.51 23.64
N SER A 136 7.60 15.83 23.80
CA SER A 136 6.47 16.75 23.97
C SER A 136 5.55 16.75 22.76
N LEU A 137 6.09 16.84 21.55
CA LEU A 137 5.30 16.80 20.30
C LEU A 137 4.68 15.43 20.08
N TRP A 138 5.41 14.35 20.36
CA TRP A 138 4.89 12.98 20.28
C TRP A 138 3.71 12.81 21.26
N ASN A 139 3.86 13.20 22.52
CA ASN A 139 2.79 13.14 23.53
C ASN A 139 1.57 13.96 23.13
N ALA A 140 1.75 15.22 22.71
CA ALA A 140 0.66 16.09 22.28
C ALA A 140 -0.16 15.48 21.13
N THR A 141 0.51 14.75 20.23
CA THR A 141 -0.18 14.09 19.11
C THR A 141 -1.02 12.89 19.59
N TYR A 142 -0.47 12.06 20.48
CA TYR A 142 -1.21 10.92 21.05
C TYR A 142 -2.34 11.38 21.99
N GLU A 143 -2.15 12.46 22.75
CA GLU A 143 -3.20 13.07 23.56
C GLU A 143 -4.38 13.55 22.71
N GLY A 144 -4.10 14.21 21.58
CA GLY A 144 -5.13 14.60 20.62
C GLY A 144 -5.86 13.41 19.97
N ALA A 145 -5.22 12.24 19.94
CA ALA A 145 -5.79 11.00 19.42
C ALA A 145 -6.62 10.19 20.44
N ILE A 146 -6.52 10.48 21.74
CA ILE A 146 -7.25 9.77 22.83
C ILE A 146 -8.75 9.59 22.54
N PRO A 147 -9.49 10.61 22.03
CA PRO A 147 -10.92 10.47 21.77
C PRO A 147 -11.27 9.34 20.79
N MET A 148 -10.33 8.86 19.95
CA MET A 148 -10.56 7.72 19.05
C MET A 148 -10.75 6.39 19.78
N ARG A 149 -10.26 6.26 21.02
CA ARG A 149 -10.26 5.00 21.78
C ARG A 149 -11.66 4.40 21.93
N ASP A 150 -12.64 5.22 22.28
CA ASP A 150 -14.01 4.76 22.54
C ASP A 150 -14.74 4.39 21.24
N TYR A 151 -14.51 5.17 20.17
CA TYR A 151 -15.01 4.86 18.83
C TYR A 151 -14.42 3.56 18.31
N TYR A 152 -13.13 3.31 18.50
CA TYR A 152 -12.47 2.09 18.08
C TYR A 152 -13.00 0.87 18.84
N SER A 153 -13.17 0.99 20.17
CA SER A 153 -13.74 -0.08 21.00
C SER A 153 -15.16 -0.44 20.56
N THR A 154 -15.98 0.58 20.28
CA THR A 154 -17.35 0.40 19.77
C THR A 154 -17.37 -0.21 18.37
N LEU A 155 -16.43 0.19 17.50
CA LEU A 155 -16.30 -0.35 16.15
C LEU A 155 -16.02 -1.86 16.20
N ILE A 156 -15.07 -2.30 17.01
CA ILE A 156 -14.73 -3.71 17.16
C ILE A 156 -15.91 -4.52 17.72
N ALA A 157 -16.59 -4.01 18.75
CA ALA A 157 -17.77 -4.67 19.31
C ALA A 157 -18.88 -4.84 18.25
N THR A 158 -19.15 -3.78 17.49
CA THR A 158 -20.15 -3.76 16.41
C THR A 158 -19.80 -4.76 15.29
N GLN A 159 -18.54 -4.79 14.85
CA GLN A 159 -18.09 -5.72 13.82
C GLN A 159 -18.11 -7.18 14.28
N ASN A 160 -17.78 -7.45 15.55
CA ASN A 160 -17.84 -8.79 16.12
C ASN A 160 -19.29 -9.27 16.30
N GLN A 161 -20.23 -8.38 16.63
CA GLN A 161 -21.65 -8.71 16.66
C GLN A 161 -22.13 -9.17 15.27
N GLN A 162 -21.71 -8.47 14.21
CA GLN A 162 -22.01 -8.86 12.83
C GLN A 162 -21.39 -10.21 12.45
N ALA A 163 -20.14 -10.45 12.82
CA ALA A 163 -19.47 -11.71 12.56
C ALA A 163 -20.21 -12.90 13.19
N LYS A 164 -20.66 -12.74 14.44
CA LYS A 164 -21.47 -13.75 15.14
C LYS A 164 -22.82 -14.01 14.46
N GLN A 165 -23.48 -12.98 13.92
CA GLN A 165 -24.71 -13.15 13.11
C GLN A 165 -24.46 -14.01 11.86
N ASN A 166 -23.24 -13.97 11.33
CA ASN A 166 -22.80 -14.76 10.19
C ASN A 166 -22.16 -16.11 10.60
N ARG A 167 -22.32 -16.55 11.86
CA ARG A 167 -21.76 -17.80 12.42
C ARG A 167 -20.22 -17.86 12.41
N LEU A 168 -19.56 -16.72 12.46
CA LEU A 168 -18.11 -16.59 12.60
C LEU A 168 -17.75 -16.33 14.08
N THR A 169 -16.53 -16.68 14.48
CA THR A 169 -16.06 -16.45 15.85
C THR A 169 -15.92 -14.95 16.16
N ASP A 170 -15.30 -14.21 15.24
CA ASP A 170 -15.12 -12.76 15.30
C ASP A 170 -14.89 -12.18 13.89
N LYS A 171 -14.66 -10.86 13.80
CA LYS A 171 -14.43 -10.20 12.52
C LYS A 171 -13.18 -10.73 11.80
N THR A 172 -12.15 -11.17 12.52
CA THR A 172 -10.89 -11.66 11.93
C THR A 172 -11.06 -13.00 11.23
N ASP A 173 -11.99 -13.84 11.68
CA ASP A 173 -12.38 -15.10 11.01
C ASP A 173 -12.97 -14.87 9.61
N SER A 174 -13.54 -13.68 9.37
CA SER A 174 -14.02 -13.28 8.03
C SER A 174 -12.93 -12.79 7.08
N THR A 175 -11.73 -12.47 7.59
CA THR A 175 -10.68 -11.76 6.82
C THR A 175 -9.32 -12.42 6.86
N THR A 176 -9.08 -13.38 7.75
CA THR A 176 -7.74 -13.93 8.01
C THR A 176 -7.71 -15.40 7.66
N ASN A 177 -6.93 -15.76 6.64
CA ASN A 177 -6.66 -17.16 6.34
C ASN A 177 -5.64 -17.71 7.35
N ASN A 178 -5.95 -18.83 8.01
CA ASN A 178 -5.02 -19.48 8.95
C ASN A 178 -3.67 -19.84 8.30
N GLU A 179 -3.67 -20.10 7.00
CA GLU A 179 -2.46 -20.35 6.23
C GLU A 179 -1.60 -19.08 6.07
N GLU A 180 -2.20 -17.95 5.69
CA GLU A 180 -1.51 -16.65 5.59
C GLU A 180 -0.87 -16.28 6.93
N ARG A 181 -1.57 -16.50 8.05
CA ARG A 181 -1.03 -16.26 9.39
C ARG A 181 0.21 -17.11 9.65
N ARG A 182 0.18 -18.40 9.33
CA ARG A 182 1.34 -19.30 9.50
C ARG A 182 2.51 -18.85 8.63
N ILE A 183 2.25 -18.43 7.40
CA ILE A 183 3.28 -17.89 6.49
C ILE A 183 3.94 -16.65 7.09
N VAL A 184 3.14 -15.68 7.58
CA VAL A 184 3.67 -14.47 8.21
C VAL A 184 4.49 -14.78 9.46
N GLU A 185 4.00 -15.67 10.32
CA GLU A 185 4.73 -16.11 11.51
C GLU A 185 6.06 -16.79 11.14
N GLN A 186 6.07 -17.66 10.13
CA GLN A 186 7.29 -18.29 9.62
C GLN A 186 8.29 -17.26 9.08
N LEU A 187 7.85 -16.35 8.21
CA LEU A 187 8.69 -15.29 7.64
C LEU A 187 9.31 -14.41 8.73
N TRP A 188 8.53 -14.09 9.77
CA TRP A 188 9.05 -13.36 10.92
C TRP A 188 10.15 -14.14 11.64
N GLN A 189 9.98 -15.44 11.90
CA GLN A 189 11.04 -16.24 12.54
C GLN A 189 12.32 -16.28 11.69
N GLU A 190 12.21 -16.34 10.36
CA GLU A 190 13.36 -16.31 9.45
C GLU A 190 14.08 -14.94 9.47
N LEU A 191 13.33 -13.82 9.53
CA LEU A 191 13.89 -12.47 9.52
C LEU A 191 14.38 -11.98 10.90
N LYS A 192 13.84 -12.54 11.98
CA LYS A 192 14.10 -12.11 13.36
C LYS A 192 15.58 -12.04 13.75
N PRO A 193 16.48 -12.97 13.34
CA PRO A 193 17.91 -12.85 13.65
C PRO A 193 18.55 -11.60 13.04
N LEU A 194 18.30 -11.32 11.76
CA LEU A 194 18.78 -10.11 11.08
C LEU A 194 18.20 -8.85 11.71
N HIS A 195 16.88 -8.84 11.99
CA HIS A 195 16.24 -7.72 12.67
C HIS A 195 16.86 -7.43 14.04
N ARG A 196 17.19 -8.47 14.82
CA ARG A 196 17.84 -8.30 16.14
C ARG A 196 19.23 -7.67 16.04
N LEU A 197 20.04 -8.10 15.07
CA LEU A 197 21.35 -7.49 14.81
C LEU A 197 21.20 -6.02 14.41
N LEU A 198 20.29 -5.72 13.48
CA LEU A 198 20.02 -4.36 13.04
C LEU A 198 19.51 -3.48 14.18
N HIS A 199 18.56 -3.97 14.97
CA HIS A 199 18.03 -3.26 16.14
C HIS A 199 19.13 -2.99 17.18
N ALA A 200 19.99 -3.98 17.46
CA ALA A 200 21.11 -3.82 18.40
C ALA A 200 22.11 -2.77 17.92
N TYR A 201 22.47 -2.80 16.65
CA TYR A 201 23.35 -1.80 16.03
C TYR A 201 22.75 -0.39 16.09
N ILE A 202 21.48 -0.24 15.68
CA ILE A 202 20.78 1.05 15.71
C ILE A 202 20.73 1.57 17.15
N ARG A 203 20.39 0.71 18.13
CA ARG A 203 20.37 1.08 19.55
C ARG A 203 21.75 1.55 20.03
N GLN A 204 22.83 0.89 19.58
CA GLN A 204 24.20 1.30 19.90
C GLN A 204 24.58 2.65 19.26
N GLN A 205 24.15 2.94 18.03
CA GLN A 205 24.40 4.26 17.44
C GLN A 205 23.56 5.34 18.14
N MET A 206 22.29 5.05 18.41
CA MET A 206 21.41 5.97 19.14
C MET A 206 21.89 6.22 20.57
N SER A 207 22.54 5.27 21.24
CA SER A 207 23.12 5.50 22.57
C SER A 207 24.28 6.48 22.56
N LYS A 208 24.93 6.69 21.41
CA LYS A 208 25.94 7.75 21.27
C LYS A 208 25.30 9.12 21.09
N LEU A 209 24.14 9.18 20.42
CA LEU A 209 23.38 10.40 20.20
C LEU A 209 22.61 10.83 21.45
N TYR A 210 22.09 9.88 22.22
CA TYR A 210 21.25 10.09 23.40
C TYR A 210 21.74 9.25 24.59
N PRO A 211 22.94 9.54 25.17
CA PRO A 211 23.57 8.67 26.17
C PRO A 211 22.76 8.44 27.45
N GLU A 212 21.99 9.44 27.88
CA GLU A 212 21.19 9.36 29.11
C GLU A 212 19.81 8.72 28.90
N LEU A 213 19.36 8.61 27.64
CA LEU A 213 17.99 8.18 27.30
C LEU A 213 17.93 6.77 26.69
N ILE A 214 19.06 6.25 26.20
CA ILE A 214 19.14 4.92 25.60
C ILE A 214 19.93 3.99 26.50
N GLN A 215 19.25 2.97 27.01
CA GLN A 215 19.88 1.86 27.70
C GLN A 215 20.08 0.69 26.72
N LEU A 216 21.28 0.12 26.69
CA LEU A 216 21.68 -0.87 25.68
C LEU A 216 20.96 -2.23 25.80
N ASP A 217 20.27 -2.47 26.91
CA ASP A 217 19.46 -3.66 27.19
C ASP A 217 17.95 -3.41 27.08
N GLN A 218 17.51 -2.15 26.98
CA GLN A 218 16.10 -1.76 26.89
C GLN A 218 15.63 -1.46 25.46
N PRO A 219 14.31 -1.44 25.19
CA PRO A 219 13.75 -0.99 23.91
C PRO A 219 14.14 0.46 23.59
N ILE A 220 14.22 0.78 22.30
CA ILE A 220 14.43 2.16 21.83
C ILE A 220 13.13 2.96 22.09
N PRO A 221 13.17 4.11 22.80
CA PRO A 221 12.02 4.99 22.94
C PRO A 221 11.57 5.53 21.57
N VAL A 222 10.30 5.32 21.22
CA VAL A 222 9.79 5.59 19.86
C VAL A 222 9.93 7.05 19.42
N HIS A 223 9.75 8.02 20.32
CA HIS A 223 9.87 9.44 20.00
C HIS A 223 11.29 9.83 19.53
N LEU A 224 12.32 9.08 19.93
CA LEU A 224 13.69 9.30 19.50
C LEU A 224 13.95 8.84 18.07
N THR A 225 13.05 8.06 17.46
CA THR A 225 13.16 7.64 16.05
C THR A 225 12.85 8.76 15.05
N LYS A 226 12.34 9.91 15.53
CA LYS A 226 11.83 11.03 14.73
C LYS A 226 10.69 10.64 13.78
N ASP A 227 9.99 9.55 14.09
CA ASP A 227 8.78 9.08 13.41
C ASP A 227 7.67 8.88 14.43
N ILE A 228 6.46 9.33 14.13
CA ILE A 228 5.35 9.29 15.08
C ILE A 228 4.92 7.84 15.43
N PHE A 229 5.14 6.90 14.52
CA PHE A 229 4.78 5.49 14.67
C PHE A 229 5.98 4.57 14.97
N GLY A 230 7.21 5.08 14.85
CA GLY A 230 8.43 4.26 14.87
C GLY A 230 8.55 3.31 13.68
N SER A 231 7.84 3.62 12.58
CA SER A 231 7.77 2.79 11.38
C SER A 231 8.97 2.98 10.45
N MET A 232 9.56 4.17 10.48
CA MET A 232 10.68 4.58 9.66
C MET A 232 11.71 5.35 10.50
N MET A 233 12.97 5.32 10.09
CA MET A 233 14.05 6.09 10.73
C MET A 233 14.77 6.99 9.73
N THR A 234 14.05 7.44 8.69
CA THR A 234 14.57 8.20 7.55
C THR A 234 15.34 9.46 7.95
N TYR A 235 14.86 10.17 8.97
CA TYR A 235 15.49 11.39 9.48
C TYR A 235 16.78 11.15 10.29
N LEU A 236 17.00 9.92 10.76
CA LEU A 236 18.19 9.53 11.52
C LEU A 236 19.26 8.86 10.67
N VAL A 237 18.96 8.50 9.42
CA VAL A 237 19.86 7.73 8.55
C VAL A 237 21.26 8.35 8.51
N LYS A 238 21.37 9.68 8.37
CA LYS A 238 22.68 10.37 8.33
C LYS A 238 23.51 10.18 9.61
N ASP A 239 22.85 10.03 10.75
CA ASP A 239 23.47 10.02 12.08
C ASP A 239 23.79 8.58 12.55
N ILE A 240 23.08 7.58 12.02
CA ILE A 240 23.23 6.17 12.43
C ILE A 240 23.93 5.29 11.38
N LEU A 241 24.32 5.84 10.22
CA LEU A 241 24.99 5.07 9.18
C LEU A 241 26.43 4.67 9.56
N PRO A 242 26.89 3.47 9.17
CA PRO A 242 28.26 2.99 9.42
C PRO A 242 29.37 3.88 8.87
N PHE A 243 29.12 4.50 7.71
CA PHE A 243 30.12 5.26 6.96
C PHE A 243 29.57 6.65 6.61
N PRO A 244 29.51 7.58 7.58
CA PRO A 244 28.85 8.89 7.41
C PRO A 244 29.54 9.79 6.36
N HIS A 245 30.80 9.50 6.02
CA HIS A 245 31.55 10.19 4.96
C HIS A 245 31.11 9.78 3.55
N LEU A 246 30.49 8.60 3.38
CA LEU A 246 29.93 8.16 2.11
C LEU A 246 28.55 8.81 1.95
N LYS A 247 28.53 10.06 1.46
CA LYS A 247 27.28 10.73 1.10
C LYS A 247 26.59 9.92 -0.01
N GLY A 248 25.33 9.56 0.21
CA GLY A 248 24.47 9.04 -0.85
C GLY A 248 24.43 10.01 -2.04
N ILE A 249 24.20 9.49 -3.24
CA ILE A 249 24.12 10.32 -4.44
C ILE A 249 22.83 11.16 -4.38
N ASP A 250 22.98 12.48 -4.22
CA ASP A 250 21.86 13.41 -4.38
C ASP A 250 21.65 13.74 -5.86
N PHE A 251 20.55 13.22 -6.42
CA PHE A 251 20.17 13.47 -7.81
C PHE A 251 19.45 14.82 -8.02
N GLY A 252 19.06 15.52 -6.94
CA GLY A 252 18.31 16.78 -7.00
C GLY A 252 18.95 17.85 -7.89
N PRO A 253 20.25 18.16 -7.74
CA PRO A 253 20.95 19.11 -8.60
C PRO A 253 20.97 18.70 -10.08
N ALA A 254 21.19 17.41 -10.36
CA ALA A 254 21.23 16.89 -11.72
C ALA A 254 19.85 16.91 -12.42
N ILE A 255 18.78 16.61 -11.68
CA ILE A 255 17.40 16.71 -12.15
C ILE A 255 17.07 18.16 -12.53
N LYS A 256 17.44 19.12 -11.67
CA LYS A 256 17.25 20.55 -11.94
C LYS A 256 18.06 21.01 -13.15
N GLN A 257 19.34 20.65 -13.23
CA GLN A 257 20.23 21.05 -14.33
C GLN A 257 19.75 20.55 -15.70
N LYS A 258 19.18 19.33 -15.74
CA LYS A 258 18.72 18.71 -16.99
C LYS A 258 17.26 19.05 -17.36
N ASN A 259 16.60 19.96 -16.62
CA ASN A 259 15.20 20.33 -16.84
C ASN A 259 14.29 19.09 -17.00
N PHE A 260 14.43 18.13 -16.08
CA PHE A 260 13.55 16.96 -16.03
C PHE A 260 12.15 17.38 -15.61
N THR A 261 11.16 17.12 -16.47
CA THR A 261 9.74 17.29 -16.16
C THR A 261 9.20 16.00 -15.55
N GLU A 262 8.09 16.09 -14.82
CA GLU A 262 7.43 14.94 -14.22
C GLU A 262 7.05 13.91 -15.29
N GLU A 263 6.47 14.35 -16.41
CA GLU A 263 6.11 13.49 -17.55
C GLU A 263 7.32 12.77 -18.17
N LYS A 264 8.48 13.45 -18.29
CA LYS A 264 9.71 12.81 -18.80
C LYS A 264 10.11 11.60 -17.96
N ILE A 265 9.90 11.63 -16.64
CA ILE A 265 10.25 10.51 -15.76
C ILE A 265 9.36 9.30 -16.05
N PHE A 266 8.07 9.53 -16.29
CA PHE A 266 7.17 8.46 -16.72
C PHE A 266 7.59 7.89 -18.08
N HIS A 267 8.07 8.69 -19.03
CA HIS A 267 8.63 8.15 -20.27
C HIS A 267 9.92 7.34 -20.08
N TYR A 268 10.75 7.66 -19.08
CA TYR A 268 11.89 6.81 -18.71
C TYR A 268 11.42 5.50 -18.09
N ALA A 269 10.40 5.54 -17.23
CA ALA A 269 9.81 4.34 -16.62
C ALA A 269 9.17 3.43 -17.69
N ASP A 270 8.37 3.99 -18.60
CA ASP A 270 7.75 3.27 -19.72
C ASP A 270 8.81 2.58 -20.59
N ARG A 271 9.87 3.31 -20.99
CA ARG A 271 11.00 2.72 -21.72
C ARG A 271 11.72 1.62 -20.95
N PHE A 272 11.84 1.75 -19.63
CA PHE A 272 12.40 0.70 -18.79
C PHE A 272 11.52 -0.56 -18.80
N PHE A 273 10.20 -0.43 -18.63
CA PHE A 273 9.29 -1.59 -18.69
C PHE A 273 9.27 -2.22 -20.09
N VAL A 274 9.28 -1.41 -21.16
CA VAL A 274 9.43 -1.91 -22.54
C VAL A 274 10.75 -2.63 -22.74
N SER A 275 11.85 -2.15 -22.14
CA SER A 275 13.15 -2.86 -22.20
C SER A 275 13.16 -4.19 -21.44
N LEU A 276 12.18 -4.41 -20.55
CA LEU A 276 11.92 -5.69 -19.89
C LEU A 276 10.93 -6.56 -20.67
N ASN A 277 10.63 -6.21 -21.92
CA ASN A 277 9.67 -6.88 -22.80
C ASN A 277 8.21 -6.79 -22.34
N LEU A 278 7.85 -5.77 -21.55
CA LEU A 278 6.46 -5.49 -21.17
C LEU A 278 5.79 -4.52 -22.15
N THR A 279 4.46 -4.52 -22.15
CA THR A 279 3.65 -3.67 -23.04
C THR A 279 3.81 -2.19 -22.70
N GLN A 280 3.95 -1.37 -23.73
CA GLN A 280 3.95 0.08 -23.61
C GLN A 280 2.59 0.58 -23.10
N VAL A 281 2.60 1.63 -22.27
CA VAL A 281 1.33 2.24 -21.81
C VAL A 281 0.55 2.87 -22.98
N PRO A 282 -0.79 2.81 -23.00
CA PRO A 282 -1.61 3.31 -24.10
C PRO A 282 -1.57 4.84 -24.20
N ASN A 283 -1.86 5.40 -25.37
CA ASN A 283 -1.87 6.85 -25.60
C ASN A 283 -2.80 7.62 -24.65
N ASN A 284 -3.92 7.00 -24.25
CA ASN A 284 -4.84 7.59 -23.29
C ASN A 284 -4.19 7.85 -21.93
N PHE A 285 -3.19 7.05 -21.53
CA PHE A 285 -2.43 7.29 -20.30
C PHE A 285 -1.79 8.68 -20.32
N TRP A 286 -1.10 9.03 -21.40
CA TRP A 286 -0.45 10.34 -21.55
C TRP A 286 -1.48 11.48 -21.64
N ASN A 287 -2.58 11.26 -22.35
CA ASN A 287 -3.58 12.29 -22.60
C ASN A 287 -4.51 12.58 -21.41
N LEU A 288 -4.78 11.58 -20.56
CA LEU A 288 -5.80 11.64 -19.50
C LEU A 288 -5.22 11.64 -18.09
N SER A 289 -3.93 11.31 -17.92
CA SER A 289 -3.26 11.35 -16.62
C SER A 289 -2.88 12.77 -16.21
N ILE A 290 -2.81 12.99 -14.89
CA ILE A 290 -2.44 14.26 -14.28
C ILE A 290 -1.07 14.11 -13.61
N PHE A 291 0.00 14.35 -14.36
CA PHE A 291 1.38 14.22 -13.87
C PHE A 291 1.81 15.34 -12.93
N LYS A 292 1.10 16.48 -12.95
CA LYS A 292 1.37 17.66 -12.12
C LYS A 292 0.09 18.16 -11.46
N LYS A 293 0.20 18.66 -10.22
CA LYS A 293 -0.93 19.30 -9.52
C LYS A 293 -1.50 20.43 -10.37
N ILE A 294 -2.82 20.42 -10.55
CA ILE A 294 -3.53 21.49 -11.23
C ILE A 294 -3.61 22.69 -10.28
N PRO A 295 -3.07 23.87 -10.66
CA PRO A 295 -3.15 25.07 -9.82
C PRO A 295 -4.59 25.42 -9.44
N GLY A 296 -4.80 25.85 -8.19
CA GLY A 296 -6.13 26.23 -7.68
C GLY A 296 -7.10 25.07 -7.39
N ARG A 297 -6.70 23.82 -7.67
CA ARG A 297 -7.55 22.64 -7.44
C ARG A 297 -7.16 21.90 -6.15
N HIS A 298 -8.16 21.55 -5.35
CA HIS A 298 -7.99 20.74 -4.14
C HIS A 298 -8.07 19.24 -4.48
N MET A 299 -6.92 18.64 -4.72
CA MET A 299 -6.78 17.25 -5.20
C MET A 299 -6.29 16.31 -4.07
N ALA A 300 -6.59 15.02 -4.18
CA ALA A 300 -6.15 13.98 -3.24
C ALA A 300 -4.62 13.89 -3.10
N CYS A 301 -4.12 13.80 -1.86
CA CYS A 301 -2.69 13.94 -1.46
C CYS A 301 -1.76 12.78 -1.86
N HIS A 302 -2.29 11.59 -2.11
CA HIS A 302 -1.49 10.40 -2.45
C HIS A 302 -1.49 10.18 -3.97
N PRO A 303 -0.34 9.87 -4.59
CA PRO A 303 -0.35 9.42 -5.99
C PRO A 303 -1.09 8.11 -6.11
N THR A 304 -1.79 7.93 -7.21
CA THR A 304 -2.63 6.75 -7.42
C THR A 304 -2.67 6.41 -8.90
N ALA A 305 -2.50 5.12 -9.20
CA ALA A 305 -2.74 4.54 -10.51
C ALA A 305 -4.17 3.98 -10.55
N PHE A 306 -4.90 4.26 -11.63
CA PHE A 306 -6.28 3.87 -11.84
C PHE A 306 -6.35 2.89 -13.00
N ASP A 307 -6.90 1.70 -12.72
CA ASP A 307 -7.48 0.84 -13.74
C ASP A 307 -8.91 1.32 -14.00
N MET A 308 -9.19 1.74 -15.24
CA MET A 308 -10.51 2.19 -15.61
C MET A 308 -11.41 1.04 -16.08
N TYR A 309 -10.96 -0.22 -16.02
CA TYR A 309 -11.70 -1.38 -16.50
C TYR A 309 -11.99 -1.32 -18.02
N LYS A 310 -11.11 -0.64 -18.76
CA LYS A 310 -11.07 -0.68 -20.23
C LYS A 310 -9.65 -0.95 -20.66
N TYR A 311 -9.52 -1.75 -21.71
CA TYR A 311 -8.25 -2.22 -22.22
C TYR A 311 -7.24 -1.09 -22.50
N ASP A 312 -7.73 0.06 -22.97
CA ASP A 312 -6.90 1.19 -23.40
C ASP A 312 -6.97 2.40 -22.45
N ASP A 313 -7.58 2.29 -21.27
CA ASP A 313 -7.74 3.41 -20.34
C ASP A 313 -7.20 3.06 -18.95
N VAL A 314 -5.95 3.43 -18.74
CA VAL A 314 -5.29 3.46 -17.43
C VAL A 314 -4.82 4.88 -17.18
N ARG A 315 -4.91 5.33 -15.93
CA ARG A 315 -4.62 6.73 -15.58
C ARG A 315 -3.77 6.84 -14.33
N PHE A 316 -3.09 7.96 -14.21
CA PHE A 316 -2.34 8.34 -13.02
C PHE A 316 -2.74 9.75 -12.59
N HIS A 317 -2.82 10.01 -11.29
CA HIS A 317 -2.76 11.39 -10.81
C HIS A 317 -1.72 11.55 -9.70
N ARG A 318 -1.05 12.71 -9.73
CA ARG A 318 -0.08 13.13 -8.70
C ARG A 318 -0.70 14.13 -7.71
N SER A 319 -0.14 14.17 -6.51
CA SER A 319 -0.32 15.27 -5.54
C SER A 319 0.98 15.98 -5.18
N PRO A 320 0.96 17.15 -4.50
CA PRO A 320 2.17 17.96 -4.29
C PRO A 320 3.23 17.35 -3.34
N HIS A 321 3.00 16.23 -2.66
CA HIS A 321 3.96 15.69 -1.67
C HIS A 321 4.96 14.63 -2.23
N GLY A 322 5.98 14.30 -1.43
CA GLY A 322 7.21 13.52 -1.69
C GLY A 322 7.08 12.07 -2.19
N ALA A 323 5.93 11.64 -2.66
CA ALA A 323 5.78 10.35 -3.33
C ALA A 323 6.44 10.32 -4.73
N PHE A 324 6.92 11.47 -5.24
CA PHE A 324 7.82 11.53 -6.38
C PHE A 324 9.26 11.08 -6.05
N SER A 325 9.77 11.42 -4.86
CA SER A 325 11.02 10.86 -4.36
C SER A 325 10.88 9.36 -4.05
N GLU A 326 9.71 8.93 -3.59
CA GLU A 326 9.37 7.52 -3.39
C GLU A 326 9.28 6.76 -4.72
N ALA A 327 8.56 7.26 -5.72
CA ALA A 327 8.46 6.64 -7.05
C ALA A 327 9.80 6.60 -7.80
N ILE A 328 10.64 7.64 -7.67
CA ILE A 328 12.02 7.60 -8.19
C ILE A 328 12.87 6.62 -7.36
N GLY A 329 12.70 6.58 -6.04
CA GLY A 329 13.36 5.63 -5.14
C GLY A 329 13.02 4.18 -5.50
N ASP A 330 11.75 3.89 -5.74
CA ASP A 330 11.23 2.59 -6.15
C ASP A 330 11.68 2.26 -7.57
N ALA A 331 11.65 3.20 -8.52
CA ALA A 331 12.20 2.98 -9.86
C ALA A 331 13.72 2.71 -9.82
N ILE A 332 14.47 3.39 -8.95
CA ILE A 332 15.89 3.13 -8.74
C ILE A 332 16.11 1.78 -8.02
N ALA A 333 15.27 1.44 -7.05
CA ALA A 333 15.28 0.13 -6.40
C ALA A 333 14.99 -0.99 -7.42
N LEU A 334 14.00 -0.79 -8.30
CA LEU A 334 13.63 -1.71 -9.38
C LEU A 334 14.73 -1.84 -10.43
N THR A 335 15.46 -0.75 -10.77
CA THR A 335 16.63 -0.83 -11.66
C THR A 335 17.82 -1.52 -11.00
N LYS A 336 18.03 -1.36 -9.69
CA LYS A 336 18.96 -2.20 -8.89
C LYS A 336 18.49 -3.64 -8.77
N MET A 337 17.20 -3.91 -8.87
CA MET A 337 16.63 -5.26 -8.97
C MET A 337 16.52 -5.77 -10.42
N SER A 338 17.07 -5.05 -11.40
CA SER A 338 17.09 -5.55 -12.78
C SER A 338 17.84 -6.89 -12.84
N PRO A 339 17.40 -7.86 -13.66
CA PRO A 339 18.08 -9.15 -13.77
C PRO A 339 19.57 -9.01 -14.13
N THR A 340 19.91 -7.98 -14.92
CA THR A 340 21.29 -7.60 -15.26
C THR A 340 22.08 -7.16 -14.03
N HIS A 341 21.51 -6.33 -13.16
CA HIS A 341 22.15 -5.93 -11.91
C HIS A 341 22.26 -7.10 -10.93
N LEU A 342 21.19 -7.87 -10.73
CA LEU A 342 21.15 -9.04 -9.86
C LEU A 342 22.13 -10.14 -10.28
N LYS A 343 22.29 -10.39 -11.59
CA LYS A 343 23.32 -11.29 -12.14
C LYS A 343 24.73 -10.75 -11.90
N ARG A 344 24.92 -9.44 -12.06
CA ARG A 344 26.21 -8.76 -11.82
C ARG A 344 26.67 -8.84 -10.37
N ILE A 345 25.74 -8.80 -9.41
CA ILE A 345 26.03 -8.92 -7.97
C ILE A 345 25.92 -10.36 -7.44
N GLY A 346 25.81 -11.35 -8.32
CA GLY A 346 25.81 -12.78 -7.94
C GLY A 346 24.52 -13.28 -7.29
N LEU A 347 23.41 -12.53 -7.36
CA LEU A 347 22.11 -12.94 -6.82
C LEU A 347 21.24 -13.73 -7.81
N LEU A 348 21.57 -13.70 -9.12
CA LEU A 348 20.93 -14.52 -10.16
C LEU A 348 22.00 -15.26 -10.96
N GLU A 349 22.26 -16.52 -10.62
CA GLU A 349 23.25 -17.36 -11.32
C GLU A 349 22.67 -17.96 -12.62
N ASN A 350 21.43 -18.46 -12.58
CA ASN A 350 20.74 -19.12 -13.69
C ASN A 350 19.39 -18.45 -14.01
N TYR A 351 19.40 -17.20 -14.46
CA TYR A 351 18.19 -16.56 -15.00
C TYR A 351 18.11 -16.81 -16.51
N SER A 352 17.42 -17.87 -16.92
CA SER A 352 16.82 -17.97 -18.25
C SER A 352 15.57 -17.11 -18.23
N GLY A 353 15.54 -16.03 -19.01
CA GLY A 353 14.46 -15.03 -19.01
C GLY A 353 13.07 -15.64 -18.97
N CYS A 354 12.53 -15.85 -17.78
CA CYS A 354 11.14 -16.24 -17.61
C CYS A 354 10.32 -15.04 -18.09
N ASP A 355 9.32 -15.33 -18.90
CA ASP A 355 8.41 -14.34 -19.44
C ASP A 355 7.59 -13.77 -18.28
N LYS A 356 8.07 -12.66 -17.71
CA LYS A 356 7.45 -11.97 -16.56
C LYS A 356 6.00 -11.57 -16.85
N THR A 357 5.68 -11.46 -18.13
CA THR A 357 4.34 -11.24 -18.66
C THR A 357 3.40 -12.36 -18.21
N ILE A 358 3.84 -13.63 -18.17
CA ILE A 358 3.01 -14.77 -17.76
C ILE A 358 2.49 -14.60 -16.32
N LEU A 359 3.34 -14.17 -15.38
CA LEU A 359 2.90 -13.98 -13.97
C LEU A 359 1.86 -12.86 -13.86
N LEU A 360 2.05 -11.77 -14.59
CA LEU A 360 1.11 -10.64 -14.60
C LEU A 360 -0.18 -10.97 -15.37
N GLU A 361 -0.11 -11.76 -16.43
CA GLU A 361 -1.23 -12.23 -17.25
C GLU A 361 -2.12 -13.22 -16.50
N LEU A 362 -1.52 -14.12 -15.70
CA LEU A 362 -2.26 -15.09 -14.91
C LEU A 362 -3.12 -14.41 -13.83
N GLY A 363 -2.67 -13.28 -13.25
CA GLY A 363 -3.42 -12.55 -12.24
C GLY A 363 -3.93 -13.46 -11.10
N SER A 364 -5.24 -13.43 -10.84
CA SER A 364 -5.90 -14.32 -9.86
C SER A 364 -6.52 -15.59 -10.48
N SER A 365 -6.16 -15.94 -11.72
CA SER A 365 -6.79 -17.07 -12.44
C SER A 365 -6.36 -18.46 -11.96
N LYS A 366 -5.25 -18.56 -11.22
CA LYS A 366 -4.76 -19.77 -10.56
C LYS A 366 -4.52 -19.48 -9.07
N PRO A 367 -4.49 -20.51 -8.20
CA PRO A 367 -3.95 -20.37 -6.85
C PRO A 367 -2.55 -19.76 -6.89
N TRP A 368 -2.25 -18.87 -5.94
CA TRP A 368 -0.99 -18.12 -5.94
C TRP A 368 0.24 -19.04 -5.78
N GLU A 369 0.06 -20.21 -5.16
CA GLU A 369 1.07 -21.25 -4.99
C GLU A 369 1.50 -21.86 -6.33
N ASP A 370 0.55 -22.10 -7.23
CA ASP A 370 0.81 -22.66 -8.55
C ASP A 370 1.52 -21.63 -9.44
N ILE A 371 1.13 -20.35 -9.32
CA ILE A 371 1.81 -19.23 -10.01
C ILE A 371 3.25 -19.10 -9.50
N LEU A 372 3.45 -19.23 -8.17
CA LEU A 372 4.78 -19.15 -7.56
C LEU A 372 5.66 -20.35 -7.97
N GLU A 373 5.09 -21.55 -8.12
CA GLU A 373 5.81 -22.73 -8.61
C GLU A 373 6.27 -22.55 -10.05
N GLU A 374 5.38 -22.07 -10.92
CA GLU A 374 5.65 -21.81 -12.33
C GLU A 374 6.75 -20.75 -12.50
N PHE A 375 6.77 -19.72 -11.64
CA PHE A 375 7.72 -18.61 -11.73
C PHE A 375 9.05 -18.87 -11.02
N ALA A 376 9.02 -19.41 -9.80
CA ALA A 376 10.16 -19.49 -8.90
C ALA A 376 10.55 -20.94 -8.53
N GLY A 377 9.83 -21.95 -9.04
CA GLY A 377 10.06 -23.36 -8.73
C GLY A 377 9.76 -23.73 -7.27
N VAL A 378 9.04 -22.88 -6.55
CA VAL A 378 8.70 -23.07 -5.12
C VAL A 378 7.22 -22.79 -4.89
N ARG A 379 6.61 -23.53 -3.97
CA ARG A 379 5.19 -23.35 -3.61
C ARG A 379 4.96 -22.56 -2.31
N THR A 380 6.04 -22.19 -1.63
CA THR A 380 5.97 -21.58 -0.30
C THR A 380 6.84 -20.33 -0.24
N PHE A 381 6.38 -19.32 0.50
CA PHE A 381 7.20 -18.15 0.78
C PHE A 381 8.38 -18.49 1.69
N SER A 382 9.50 -17.79 1.48
CA SER A 382 10.66 -17.82 2.36
C SER A 382 11.40 -16.48 2.32
N ALA A 383 11.95 -16.08 3.46
CA ALA A 383 12.77 -14.89 3.60
C ALA A 383 14.23 -15.11 3.12
N LYS A 384 14.62 -16.32 2.70
CA LYS A 384 15.98 -16.66 2.28
C LYS A 384 16.57 -15.71 1.22
N SER A 385 15.78 -15.30 0.23
CA SER A 385 16.25 -14.36 -0.79
C SER A 385 16.53 -12.97 -0.21
N CYS A 386 15.69 -12.51 0.72
CA CYS A 386 15.91 -11.27 1.47
C CYS A 386 17.18 -11.37 2.33
N LEU A 387 17.34 -12.47 3.08
CA LEU A 387 18.52 -12.71 3.90
C LEU A 387 19.82 -12.79 3.07
N ARG A 388 19.79 -13.40 1.87
CA ARG A 388 20.92 -13.40 0.94
C ARG A 388 21.28 -12.00 0.46
N TYR A 389 20.28 -11.19 0.11
CA TYR A 389 20.50 -9.80 -0.30
C TYR A 389 21.19 -8.99 0.81
N PHE A 390 20.76 -9.19 2.07
CA PHE A 390 21.33 -8.50 3.23
C PHE A 390 22.54 -9.21 3.86
N LYS A 391 23.04 -10.30 3.29
CA LYS A 391 24.15 -11.07 3.87
C LYS A 391 25.41 -10.22 4.12
N PRO A 392 25.86 -9.34 3.20
CA PRO A 392 27.02 -8.49 3.48
C PRO A 392 26.80 -7.51 4.65
N LEU A 393 25.58 -7.02 4.83
CA LEU A 393 25.23 -6.18 5.98
C LEU A 393 25.20 -7.03 7.26
N GLN A 394 24.62 -8.22 7.19
CA GLN A 394 24.58 -9.14 8.34
C GLN A 394 25.98 -9.55 8.81
N ASP A 395 26.94 -9.71 7.89
CA ASP A 395 28.33 -10.05 8.23
C ASP A 395 29.09 -8.85 8.82
N TYR A 396 28.63 -7.63 8.54
CA TYR A 396 29.18 -6.39 9.10
C TYR A 396 28.64 -6.09 10.51
N LEU A 397 27.35 -6.32 10.73
CA LEU A 397 26.65 -6.11 12.01
C LEU A 397 27.08 -7.13 13.07
#